data_AF-A0A6A4UW94-F1
#
_entry.id   AF-A0A6A4UW94-F1
#
_cell.length_a   1.000
_cell.length_b   1.000
_cell.length_c   1.000
_cell.angle_alpha   90.00
_cell.angle_beta   90.00
_cell.angle_gamma   90.00
#
_symmetry.space_group_name_H-M   'P 1'
#
loop_
_entity.id
_entity.type
_entity.pdbx_description
1 polymer ?
#
loop_
_entity_poly.entity_id
_entity_poly.type
_entity_poly.pdbx_seq_one_letter_code
_entity_poly.pdbx_strand_id
1 'polypeptide(L)'
;MKFTFRVSPNYRQPLSTQWIMTELTLCIAVVLGYNVVYYYLNPNLGPEYAIHALSMIATSLVVAIGTEALWAKFYAKKPVLKYLTQSFPWVTALLFVGMMGVNKPLYVIIVGSLVSTLIGKLIFGGFGQNIFNPAGVGRAFSVLAFGGFIASQFPDVVTGATPNQVMESLGWVITKPEAVTAYLNQFNGLWGLFSGQYVGAIGETNTLLIMLVGLYLSVRKIIDWRVPVVFIASLFTFATIIMYFKGMGWWYPIFSISTGGAMFGAVFMLTDPVTSPTSIPGRIIFAIGVAFLATLIRVKGHLPEGVIRSILFMNMVTPLIDRGLDGWPLKAMKKYAFTIGTVFAVSLLTVSFTATTISYKEPYVPEDSIPNLGDPILFSTLPTAGNVNIVSTTVTGDITTFVIETKGHAYEAEWETDPKPNVIEVKINTVTKTIVSVTFVTYHDTASLQYATSHPVFLKQFDGLSIIVDNSVDVVIGATFTTDSVIRAVNAAIAAVLTPQ
;
A
#
# COMPACT_ATOMS: atom_id res chain seq x y z
N MET A 1 -66.56 9.65 27.80
CA MET A 1 -65.27 9.03 28.20
C MET A 1 -64.17 9.54 27.28
N LYS A 2 -63.14 10.19 27.82
CA LYS A 2 -62.00 10.68 27.02
C LYS A 2 -60.99 9.52 26.94
N PHE A 3 -61.00 8.77 25.83
CA PHE A 3 -59.99 7.74 25.60
C PHE A 3 -58.64 8.42 25.47
N THR A 4 -57.84 8.39 26.54
CA THR A 4 -56.46 8.84 26.50
C THR A 4 -55.65 7.73 25.87
N PHE A 5 -55.33 7.90 24.59
CA PHE A 5 -54.42 7.00 23.88
C PHE A 5 -53.03 7.12 24.51
N ARG A 6 -52.72 6.22 25.44
CA ARG A 6 -51.35 6.06 25.96
C ARG A 6 -50.69 5.02 25.08
N VAL A 7 -49.86 5.48 24.13
CA VAL A 7 -48.91 4.60 23.44
C VAL A 7 -48.12 3.84 24.51
N SER A 8 -48.04 2.53 24.38
CA SER A 8 -47.20 1.70 25.26
C SER A 8 -45.80 2.32 25.30
N PRO A 9 -45.22 2.57 26.48
CA PRO A 9 -43.88 3.11 26.55
C PRO A 9 -42.95 2.14 25.82
N ASN A 10 -42.28 2.60 24.76
CA ASN A 10 -41.15 1.85 24.23
C ASN A 10 -40.20 1.64 25.40
N TYR A 11 -39.94 0.38 25.77
CA TYR A 11 -38.93 0.04 26.77
C TYR A 11 -37.66 0.82 26.42
N ARG A 12 -37.22 1.69 27.34
CA ARG A 12 -35.99 2.47 27.15
C ARG A 12 -34.85 1.48 26.99
N GLN A 13 -34.34 1.34 25.77
CA GLN A 13 -33.07 0.65 25.57
C GLN A 13 -31.98 1.48 26.25
N PRO A 14 -31.04 0.84 26.98
CA PRO A 14 -30.01 1.55 27.73
C PRO A 14 -28.99 2.25 26.82
N LEU A 15 -28.87 1.84 25.56
CA LEU A 15 -27.89 2.36 24.61
C LEU A 15 -28.50 3.47 23.75
N SER A 16 -28.00 4.69 23.91
CA SER A 16 -28.32 5.80 22.99
C SER A 16 -27.37 5.80 21.80
N THR A 17 -27.80 6.36 20.67
CA THR A 17 -26.95 6.54 19.49
C THR A 17 -25.69 7.35 19.82
N GLN A 18 -25.80 8.34 20.71
CA GLN A 18 -24.65 9.11 21.17
C GLN A 18 -23.64 8.22 21.90
N TRP A 19 -24.10 7.38 22.83
CA TRP A 19 -23.24 6.45 23.56
C TRP A 19 -22.54 5.45 22.63
N ILE A 20 -23.29 4.89 21.69
CA ILE A 20 -22.75 3.96 20.68
C ILE A 20 -21.64 4.64 19.87
N MET A 21 -21.89 5.86 19.37
CA MET A 21 -20.92 6.59 18.56
C MET A 21 -19.72 7.07 19.36
N THR A 22 -19.89 7.42 20.64
CA THR A 22 -18.76 7.77 21.51
C THR A 22 -17.85 6.58 21.80
N GLU A 23 -18.42 5.40 22.09
CA GLU A 23 -17.61 4.18 22.30
C GLU A 23 -16.88 3.77 21.02
N LEU A 24 -17.54 3.86 19.87
CA LEU A 24 -16.91 3.62 18.57
C LEU A 24 -15.77 4.62 18.31
N THR A 25 -15.99 5.91 18.58
CA THR A 25 -14.98 6.97 18.42
C THR A 25 -13.75 6.69 19.28
N LEU A 26 -13.95 6.31 20.55
CA LEU A 26 -12.87 5.98 21.48
C LEU A 26 -12.08 4.77 20.99
N CYS A 27 -12.77 3.72 20.52
CA CYS A 27 -12.14 2.52 19.98
C CYS A 27 -11.27 2.82 18.75
N ILE A 28 -11.76 3.65 17.82
CA ILE A 28 -10.97 4.09 16.65
C ILE A 28 -9.78 4.93 17.11
N ALA A 29 -9.98 5.86 18.05
CA ALA A 29 -8.92 6.70 18.58
C ALA A 29 -7.81 5.89 19.27
N VAL A 30 -8.14 4.79 19.97
CA VAL A 30 -7.15 3.87 20.56
C VAL A 30 -6.30 3.22 19.48
N VAL A 31 -6.90 2.75 18.39
CA VAL A 31 -6.17 2.12 17.27
C VAL A 31 -5.24 3.13 16.59
N LEU A 32 -5.75 4.32 16.26
CA LEU A 32 -4.94 5.37 15.63
C LEU A 32 -3.85 5.88 16.57
N GLY A 33 -4.16 6.06 17.86
CA GLY A 33 -3.22 6.51 18.88
C GLY A 33 -2.07 5.53 19.10
N TYR A 34 -2.36 4.22 19.14
CA TYR A 34 -1.31 3.19 19.18
C TYR A 34 -0.34 3.33 18.01
N ASN A 35 -0.86 3.56 16.79
CA ASN A 35 -0.01 3.67 15.60
C ASN A 35 0.81 4.96 15.55
N VAL A 36 0.26 6.08 16.02
CA VAL A 36 1.05 7.31 16.20
C VAL A 36 2.21 7.07 17.18
N VAL A 37 1.95 6.40 18.31
CA VAL A 37 2.99 6.05 19.29
C VAL A 37 4.01 5.07 18.70
N TYR A 38 3.55 4.08 17.93
CA TYR A 38 4.44 3.15 17.23
C TYR A 38 5.37 3.88 16.25
N TYR A 39 4.84 4.80 15.44
CA TYR A 39 5.67 5.60 14.52
C TYR A 39 6.66 6.50 15.26
N TYR A 40 6.33 6.95 16.47
CA TYR A 40 7.25 7.76 17.28
C TYR A 40 8.37 6.94 17.93
N LEU A 41 8.06 5.73 18.38
CA LEU A 41 9.00 4.86 19.11
C LEU A 41 9.87 4.00 18.19
N ASN A 42 9.49 3.83 16.92
CA ASN A 42 10.22 2.96 16.01
C ASN A 42 11.52 3.65 15.53
N PRO A 43 12.71 3.08 15.81
CA PRO A 43 13.98 3.71 15.43
C PRO A 43 14.16 3.90 13.92
N ASN A 44 13.48 3.10 13.10
CA ASN A 44 13.58 3.14 11.65
C ASN A 44 12.66 4.20 11.01
N LEU A 45 11.70 4.74 11.78
CA LEU A 45 10.74 5.74 11.32
C LEU A 45 10.91 6.97 12.22
N GLY A 46 11.45 8.06 11.67
CA GLY A 46 11.68 9.27 12.46
C GLY A 46 10.40 9.83 13.10
N PRO A 47 10.52 10.70 14.11
CA PRO A 47 9.37 11.35 14.78
C PRO A 47 8.47 12.14 13.82
N GLU A 48 9.00 12.48 12.64
CA GLU A 48 8.28 13.12 11.53
C GLU A 48 7.05 12.32 11.07
N TYR A 49 7.12 10.98 11.01
CA TYR A 49 5.98 10.14 10.62
C TYR A 49 4.83 10.24 11.62
N ALA A 50 5.15 10.31 12.92
CA ALA A 50 4.15 10.46 13.97
C ALA A 50 3.50 11.86 13.93
N ILE A 51 4.29 12.91 13.73
CA ILE A 51 3.81 14.28 13.57
C ILE A 51 2.90 14.40 12.34
N HIS A 52 3.30 13.77 11.24
CA HIS A 52 2.51 13.77 10.02
C HIS A 52 1.22 12.96 10.15
N ALA A 53 1.24 11.79 10.80
CA ALA A 53 0.03 11.04 11.11
C ALA A 53 -0.95 11.86 11.97
N LEU A 54 -0.45 12.59 12.97
CA LEU A 54 -1.25 13.52 13.78
C LEU A 54 -1.81 14.68 12.96
N SER A 55 -1.00 15.26 12.08
CA SER A 55 -1.45 16.37 11.22
C SER A 55 -2.51 15.90 10.22
N MET A 56 -2.44 14.66 9.72
CA MET A 56 -3.49 14.05 8.89
C MET A 56 -4.81 13.90 9.67
N ILE A 57 -4.74 13.37 10.90
CA ILE A 57 -5.93 13.23 11.78
C ILE A 57 -6.56 14.59 12.05
N ALA A 58 -5.76 15.57 12.48
CA ALA A 58 -6.23 16.92 12.75
C ALA A 58 -6.85 17.57 11.51
N THR A 59 -6.18 17.44 10.36
CA THR A 59 -6.65 18.01 9.08
C THR A 59 -7.99 17.43 8.68
N SER A 60 -8.16 16.10 8.72
CA SER A 60 -9.44 15.48 8.37
C SER A 60 -10.56 15.85 9.34
N LEU A 61 -10.28 15.94 10.64
CA LEU A 61 -11.26 16.38 11.63
C LEU A 61 -11.73 17.82 11.35
N VAL A 62 -10.79 18.74 11.12
CA VAL A 62 -11.11 20.15 10.81
C VAL A 62 -11.94 20.25 9.55
N VAL A 63 -11.56 19.53 8.48
CA VAL A 63 -12.29 19.55 7.21
C VAL A 63 -13.69 18.94 7.39
N ALA A 64 -13.82 17.77 8.00
CA ALA A 64 -15.11 17.10 8.17
C ALA A 64 -16.08 17.94 9.02
N ILE A 65 -15.62 18.46 10.17
CA ILE A 65 -16.43 19.31 11.04
C ILE A 65 -16.76 20.62 10.32
N GLY A 66 -15.80 21.23 9.63
CA GLY A 66 -16.00 22.45 8.84
C GLY A 66 -17.04 22.27 7.74
N THR A 67 -16.93 21.22 6.93
CA THR A 67 -17.89 20.92 5.86
C THR A 67 -19.30 20.69 6.40
N GLU A 68 -19.46 19.91 7.47
CA GLU A 68 -20.78 19.71 8.08
C GLU A 68 -21.32 20.98 8.75
N ALA A 69 -20.47 21.80 9.36
CA ALA A 69 -20.88 23.06 9.97
C ALA A 69 -21.37 24.07 8.92
N LEU A 70 -20.67 24.16 7.78
CA LEU A 70 -21.09 24.97 6.64
C LEU A 70 -22.41 24.46 6.06
N TRP A 71 -22.55 23.14 5.89
CA TRP A 71 -23.80 22.53 5.45
C TRP A 71 -24.97 22.82 6.39
N ALA A 72 -24.75 22.67 7.70
CA ALA A 72 -25.74 22.93 8.73
C ALA A 72 -26.21 24.40 8.71
N LYS A 73 -25.27 25.34 8.56
CA LYS A 73 -25.52 26.78 8.56
C LYS A 73 -26.23 27.24 7.28
N PHE A 74 -25.70 26.86 6.11
CA PHE A 74 -26.14 27.42 4.83
C PHE A 74 -27.25 26.63 4.15
N TYR A 75 -27.16 25.30 4.14
CA TYR A 75 -28.11 24.45 3.44
C TYR A 75 -29.24 23.98 4.35
N ALA A 76 -28.90 23.31 5.46
CA ALA A 76 -29.89 22.74 6.36
C ALA A 76 -30.60 23.80 7.24
N LYS A 77 -30.01 25.01 7.36
CA LYS A 77 -30.50 26.12 8.21
C LYS A 77 -30.82 25.67 9.65
N LYS A 78 -29.98 24.79 10.21
CA LYS A 78 -30.12 24.23 11.56
C LYS A 78 -29.06 24.82 12.50
N PRO A 79 -29.31 24.83 13.83
CA PRO A 79 -28.30 25.21 14.80
C PRO A 79 -27.09 24.26 14.68
N VAL A 80 -25.94 24.84 14.31
CA VAL A 80 -24.72 24.10 13.93
C VAL A 80 -24.29 23.12 15.01
N LEU A 81 -24.16 23.59 16.25
CA LEU A 81 -23.67 22.75 17.36
C LEU A 81 -24.55 21.52 17.58
N LYS A 82 -25.88 21.70 17.60
CA LYS A 82 -26.83 20.61 17.76
C LYS A 82 -26.77 19.62 16.59
N TYR A 83 -26.61 20.13 15.36
CA TYR A 83 -26.47 19.29 14.18
C TYR A 83 -25.22 18.41 14.24
N LEU A 84 -24.06 19.00 14.58
CA LEU A 84 -22.79 18.27 14.68
C LEU A 84 -22.85 17.14 15.73
N THR A 85 -23.49 17.39 16.88
CA THR A 85 -23.65 16.38 17.95
C THR A 85 -24.55 15.21 17.59
N GLN A 86 -25.32 15.31 16.49
CA GLN A 86 -26.22 14.27 16.01
C GLN A 86 -25.71 13.60 14.74
N SER A 87 -24.86 14.28 13.96
CA SER A 87 -24.33 13.78 12.70
C SER A 87 -23.01 13.01 12.87
N PHE A 88 -22.24 13.27 13.93
CA PHE A 88 -20.96 12.59 14.22
C PHE A 88 -19.91 12.68 13.08
N PRO A 89 -19.57 13.88 12.57
CA PRO A 89 -18.58 14.05 11.49
C PRO A 89 -17.20 13.46 11.80
N TRP A 90 -16.80 13.51 13.08
CA TRP A 90 -15.49 13.03 13.52
C TRP A 90 -15.30 11.53 13.32
N VAL A 91 -16.36 10.72 13.40
CA VAL A 91 -16.26 9.27 13.14
C VAL A 91 -15.86 9.04 11.69
N THR A 92 -16.53 9.72 10.75
CA THR A 92 -16.23 9.63 9.33
C THR A 92 -14.79 10.08 9.02
N ALA A 93 -14.34 11.17 9.64
CA ALA A 93 -12.97 11.68 9.50
C ALA A 93 -11.91 10.69 10.01
N LEU A 94 -12.10 10.16 11.22
CA LEU A 94 -11.16 9.22 11.83
C LEU A 94 -11.09 7.90 11.04
N LEU A 95 -12.23 7.39 10.58
CA LEU A 95 -12.25 6.21 9.71
C LEU A 95 -11.54 6.48 8.38
N PHE A 96 -11.79 7.63 7.76
CA PHE A 96 -11.12 8.00 6.50
C PHE A 96 -9.61 8.04 6.65
N VAL A 97 -9.09 8.74 7.66
CA VAL A 97 -7.64 8.81 7.92
C VAL A 97 -7.07 7.44 8.31
N GLY A 98 -7.81 6.63 9.06
CA GLY A 98 -7.41 5.26 9.39
C GLY A 98 -7.19 4.37 8.17
N MET A 99 -7.82 4.67 7.03
CA MET A 99 -7.59 3.95 5.77
C MET A 99 -6.50 4.56 4.89
N MET A 100 -5.91 5.68 5.28
CA MET A 100 -4.86 6.34 4.51
C MET A 100 -3.50 5.91 5.05
N GLY A 101 -2.55 5.64 4.15
CA GLY A 101 -1.14 5.47 4.52
C GLY A 101 -0.55 6.80 4.99
N VAL A 102 0.40 6.74 5.93
CA VAL A 102 1.11 7.94 6.43
C VAL A 102 1.79 8.71 5.30
N ASN A 103 2.26 8.01 4.27
CA ASN A 103 2.93 8.56 3.10
C ASN A 103 2.04 9.41 2.18
N LYS A 104 0.87 9.87 2.63
CA LYS A 104 -0.05 10.69 1.82
C LYS A 104 0.05 12.17 2.23
N PRO A 105 0.24 13.09 1.27
CA PRO A 105 0.34 14.51 1.57
C PRO A 105 -1.00 15.08 2.03
N LEU A 106 -0.95 16.17 2.82
CA LEU A 106 -2.13 16.71 3.51
C LEU A 106 -3.23 17.20 2.56
N TYR A 107 -2.89 17.69 1.37
CA TYR A 107 -3.91 18.13 0.40
C TYR A 107 -4.83 16.97 -0.03
N VAL A 108 -4.31 15.75 -0.12
CA VAL A 108 -5.11 14.55 -0.44
C VAL A 108 -6.08 14.24 0.69
N ILE A 109 -5.65 14.46 1.93
CA ILE A 109 -6.50 14.31 3.12
C ILE A 109 -7.59 15.37 3.16
N ILE A 110 -7.28 16.61 2.80
CA ILE A 110 -8.27 17.68 2.69
C ILE A 110 -9.35 17.32 1.67
N VAL A 111 -8.95 17.01 0.43
CA VAL A 111 -9.90 16.73 -0.65
C VAL A 111 -10.67 15.43 -0.36
N GLY A 112 -9.98 14.37 0.07
CA GLY A 112 -10.61 13.09 0.38
C GLY A 112 -11.59 13.17 1.55
N SER A 113 -11.25 13.93 2.60
CA SER A 113 -12.15 14.15 3.74
C SER A 113 -13.36 14.99 3.34
N LEU A 114 -13.20 15.96 2.45
CA LEU A 114 -14.31 16.75 1.89
C LEU A 114 -15.24 15.86 1.06
N VAL A 115 -14.69 15.04 0.17
CA VAL A 115 -15.49 14.10 -0.64
C VAL A 115 -16.20 13.08 0.25
N SER A 116 -15.53 12.59 1.29
CA SER A 116 -16.11 11.67 2.26
C SER A 116 -17.36 12.24 2.95
N THR A 117 -17.26 13.46 3.49
CA THR A 117 -18.39 14.08 4.21
C THR A 117 -19.42 14.66 3.27
N LEU A 118 -19.02 15.42 2.25
CA LEU A 118 -19.96 16.08 1.36
C LEU A 118 -20.68 15.07 0.47
N ILE A 119 -19.92 14.32 -0.32
CA ILE A 119 -20.48 13.41 -1.33
C ILE A 119 -20.92 12.10 -0.68
N GLY A 120 -20.08 11.53 0.19
CA GLY A 120 -20.37 10.23 0.82
C GLY A 120 -21.52 10.26 1.82
N LYS A 121 -21.84 11.42 2.41
CA LYS A 121 -22.81 11.52 3.53
C LYS A 121 -23.86 12.60 3.34
N LEU A 122 -23.47 13.87 3.13
CA LEU A 122 -24.39 15.00 3.20
C LEU A 122 -25.36 15.09 2.02
N ILE A 123 -24.91 14.76 0.80
CA ILE A 123 -25.77 14.77 -0.40
C ILE A 123 -26.97 13.83 -0.26
N PHE A 124 -26.81 12.72 0.47
CA PHE A 124 -27.89 11.76 0.72
C PHE A 124 -28.81 12.14 1.89
N GLY A 125 -28.59 13.32 2.49
CA GLY A 125 -29.40 13.86 3.58
C GLY A 125 -28.80 13.72 4.99
N GLY A 126 -27.59 13.15 5.09
CA GLY A 126 -26.78 13.15 6.30
C GLY A 126 -26.74 11.80 7.03
N PHE A 127 -26.53 11.85 8.35
CA PHE A 127 -26.35 10.65 9.18
C PHE A 127 -27.58 9.72 9.12
N GLY A 128 -27.35 8.45 8.79
CA GLY A 128 -28.40 7.43 8.71
C GLY A 128 -29.08 7.33 7.34
N GLN A 129 -28.68 8.14 6.35
CA GLN A 129 -29.25 8.14 5.00
C GLN A 129 -28.21 7.84 3.91
N ASN A 130 -26.96 7.62 4.30
CA ASN A 130 -25.86 7.32 3.41
C ASN A 130 -25.98 5.92 2.80
N ILE A 131 -26.03 5.85 1.47
CA ILE A 131 -26.10 4.60 0.69
C ILE A 131 -24.78 3.83 0.80
N PHE A 132 -23.67 4.56 0.85
CA PHE A 132 -22.32 4.02 0.92
C PHE A 132 -21.67 4.38 2.25
N ASN A 133 -20.68 3.60 2.66
CA ASN A 133 -19.81 3.98 3.76
C ASN A 133 -19.07 5.29 3.37
N PRO A 134 -19.34 6.43 4.04
CA PRO A 134 -18.83 7.72 3.58
C PRO A 134 -17.31 7.81 3.61
N ALA A 135 -16.67 7.22 4.63
CA ALA A 135 -15.21 7.16 4.74
C ALA A 135 -14.63 6.37 3.57
N GLY A 136 -15.25 5.24 3.22
CA GLY A 136 -14.86 4.40 2.10
C GLY A 136 -14.93 5.15 0.76
N VAL A 137 -15.97 5.97 0.54
CA VAL A 137 -16.11 6.81 -0.67
C VAL A 137 -14.95 7.79 -0.78
N GLY A 138 -14.61 8.49 0.31
CA GLY A 138 -13.45 9.40 0.33
C GLY A 138 -12.15 8.68 -0.01
N ARG A 139 -11.91 7.50 0.58
CA ARG A 139 -10.71 6.69 0.31
C ARG A 139 -10.66 6.22 -1.14
N ALA A 140 -11.77 5.72 -1.69
CA ALA A 140 -11.84 5.29 -3.08
C ALA A 140 -11.54 6.45 -4.04
N PHE A 141 -12.12 7.63 -3.79
CA PHE A 141 -11.82 8.84 -4.56
C PHE A 141 -10.34 9.21 -4.46
N SER A 142 -9.77 9.25 -3.25
CA SER A 142 -8.36 9.63 -3.07
C SER A 142 -7.39 8.71 -3.82
N VAL A 143 -7.65 7.40 -3.82
CA VAL A 143 -6.81 6.43 -4.55
C VAL A 143 -6.96 6.60 -6.07
N LEU A 144 -8.17 6.79 -6.57
CA LEU A 144 -8.42 6.90 -8.01
C LEU A 144 -7.94 8.24 -8.58
N ALA A 145 -8.17 9.35 -7.86
CA ALA A 145 -7.85 10.69 -8.33
C ALA A 145 -6.36 11.04 -8.16
N PHE A 146 -5.73 10.60 -7.07
CA PHE A 146 -4.36 10.99 -6.73
C PHE A 146 -3.34 9.84 -6.76
N GLY A 147 -3.77 8.60 -7.03
CA GLY A 147 -2.89 7.43 -7.01
C GLY A 147 -1.69 7.57 -7.97
N GLY A 148 -1.96 7.83 -9.24
CA GLY A 148 -0.91 8.00 -10.26
C GLY A 148 -0.10 9.27 -10.08
N PHE A 149 -0.73 10.37 -9.65
CA PHE A 149 -0.07 11.65 -9.44
C PHE A 149 0.97 11.61 -8.32
N ILE A 150 0.65 10.96 -7.20
CA ILE A 150 1.60 10.83 -6.07
C ILE A 150 2.77 9.94 -6.47
N ALA A 151 2.49 8.84 -7.20
CA ALA A 151 3.53 7.92 -7.64
C ALA A 151 4.53 8.57 -8.59
N SER A 152 4.11 9.54 -9.42
CA SER A 152 5.00 10.19 -10.39
C SER A 152 5.70 11.44 -9.86
N GLN A 153 5.07 12.22 -8.99
CA GLN A 153 5.60 13.51 -8.53
C GLN A 153 6.35 13.43 -7.19
N PHE A 154 6.15 12.36 -6.42
CA PHE A 154 6.72 12.21 -5.09
C PHE A 154 7.25 10.78 -4.84
N PRO A 155 8.22 10.30 -5.64
CA PRO A 155 8.78 8.95 -5.46
C PRO A 155 9.39 8.78 -4.06
N ASP A 156 10.03 9.82 -3.52
CA ASP A 156 10.67 9.82 -2.20
C ASP A 156 9.66 9.83 -1.04
N VAL A 157 8.40 10.20 -1.28
CA VAL A 157 7.34 10.13 -0.26
C VAL A 157 6.83 8.69 -0.10
N VAL A 158 7.13 7.78 -1.03
CA VAL A 158 6.79 6.35 -0.95
C VAL A 158 7.88 5.57 -0.23
N THR A 159 8.23 5.99 0.99
CA THR A 159 9.16 5.22 1.83
C THR A 159 8.45 4.01 2.41
N GLY A 160 8.72 2.84 1.83
CA GLY A 160 8.24 1.54 2.30
C GLY A 160 6.99 1.05 1.58
N ALA A 161 7.15 -0.01 0.80
CA ALA A 161 6.03 -0.73 0.21
C ALA A 161 5.26 -1.48 1.30
N THR A 162 3.94 -1.28 1.36
CA THR A 162 3.07 -2.04 2.26
C THR A 162 3.11 -3.54 1.89
N PRO A 163 2.83 -4.45 2.83
CA PRO A 163 2.82 -5.89 2.55
C PRO A 163 1.98 -6.28 1.33
N ASN A 164 0.88 -5.56 1.08
CA ASN A 164 0.01 -5.79 -0.07
C ASN A 164 0.53 -5.21 -1.38
N GLN A 165 1.26 -4.10 -1.35
CA GLN A 165 1.91 -3.56 -2.54
C GLN A 165 3.07 -4.45 -2.98
N VAL A 166 3.82 -5.02 -2.03
CA VAL A 166 4.84 -6.04 -2.32
C VAL A 166 4.18 -7.32 -2.84
N MET A 167 3.06 -7.74 -2.26
CA MET A 167 2.33 -8.91 -2.74
C MET A 167 1.74 -8.70 -4.14
N GLU A 168 1.26 -7.49 -4.44
CA GLU A 168 0.77 -7.08 -5.75
C GLU A 168 1.88 -7.13 -6.81
N SER A 169 3.09 -6.63 -6.50
CA SER A 169 4.21 -6.66 -7.45
C SER A 169 4.66 -8.09 -7.79
N LEU A 170 4.38 -9.04 -6.90
CA LEU A 170 4.63 -10.48 -7.08
C LEU A 170 3.43 -11.24 -7.67
N GLY A 171 2.36 -10.54 -8.08
CA GLY A 171 1.17 -11.16 -8.69
C GLY A 171 0.28 -11.95 -7.70
N TRP A 172 0.33 -11.62 -6.41
CA TRP A 172 -0.49 -12.21 -5.34
C TRP A 172 -0.29 -13.70 -5.05
N VAL A 173 0.66 -14.36 -5.71
CA VAL A 173 0.96 -15.78 -5.55
C VAL A 173 2.46 -15.98 -5.59
N ILE A 174 3.07 -16.45 -4.50
CA ILE A 174 4.51 -16.74 -4.45
C ILE A 174 4.70 -18.26 -4.34
N THR A 175 5.28 -18.87 -5.37
CA THR A 175 5.52 -20.33 -5.42
C THR A 175 6.96 -20.73 -5.07
N LYS A 176 7.93 -19.83 -5.23
CA LYS A 176 9.34 -20.09 -4.92
C LYS A 176 9.58 -19.98 -3.40
N PRO A 177 10.12 -21.01 -2.72
CA PRO A 177 10.35 -20.97 -1.27
C PRO A 177 11.27 -19.83 -0.82
N GLU A 178 12.31 -19.53 -1.59
CA GLU A 178 13.26 -18.44 -1.28
C GLU A 178 12.57 -17.06 -1.29
N ALA A 179 11.70 -16.82 -2.27
CA ALA A 179 10.92 -15.59 -2.36
C ALA A 179 9.91 -15.44 -1.21
N VAL A 180 9.34 -16.56 -0.74
CA VAL A 180 8.49 -16.57 0.46
C VAL A 180 9.30 -16.18 1.70
N THR A 181 10.50 -16.73 1.88
CA THR A 181 11.35 -16.39 3.03
C THR A 181 11.83 -14.94 2.98
N ALA A 182 12.20 -14.43 1.80
CA ALA A 182 12.58 -13.03 1.62
C ALA A 182 11.41 -12.09 1.95
N TYR A 183 10.22 -12.39 1.45
CA TYR A 183 9.00 -11.64 1.75
C TYR A 183 8.68 -11.62 3.25
N LEU A 184 8.69 -12.79 3.90
CA LEU A 184 8.38 -12.86 5.33
C LEU A 184 9.44 -12.16 6.17
N ASN A 185 10.73 -12.29 5.84
CA ASN A 185 11.81 -11.63 6.57
C ASN A 185 11.72 -10.11 6.48
N GLN A 186 11.27 -9.55 5.35
CA GLN A 186 11.04 -8.11 5.19
C GLN A 186 10.06 -7.55 6.24
N PHE A 187 9.12 -8.36 6.73
CA PHE A 187 8.08 -7.93 7.67
C PHE A 187 8.20 -8.61 9.04
N ASN A 188 9.40 -9.02 9.45
CA ASN A 188 9.66 -9.72 10.73
C ASN A 188 8.80 -10.99 10.91
N GLY A 189 8.58 -11.70 9.81
CA GLY A 189 7.79 -12.92 9.75
C GLY A 189 6.28 -12.71 9.91
N LEU A 190 5.55 -13.80 10.11
CA LEU A 190 4.11 -13.77 10.35
C LEU A 190 3.74 -13.01 11.62
N TRP A 191 4.59 -13.06 12.65
CA TRP A 191 4.35 -12.34 13.89
C TRP A 191 4.47 -10.83 13.71
N GLY A 192 5.44 -10.35 12.91
CA GLY A 192 5.55 -8.93 12.58
C GLY A 192 4.33 -8.41 11.81
N LEU A 193 3.82 -9.20 10.86
CA LEU A 193 2.57 -8.90 10.15
C LEU A 193 1.35 -8.88 11.08
N PHE A 194 1.26 -9.81 12.03
CA PHE A 194 0.13 -9.89 12.95
C PHE A 194 0.16 -8.81 14.05
N SER A 195 1.35 -8.50 14.56
CA SER A 195 1.59 -7.45 15.56
C SER A 195 1.60 -6.04 14.95
N GLY A 196 1.64 -5.93 13.63
CA GLY A 196 1.55 -4.66 12.91
C GLY A 196 2.84 -3.87 12.85
N GLN A 197 3.97 -4.54 12.92
CA GLN A 197 5.29 -3.89 12.90
C GLN A 197 5.73 -3.53 11.47
N TYR A 198 4.87 -2.87 10.70
CA TYR A 198 5.14 -2.48 9.31
C TYR A 198 4.47 -1.13 8.98
N VAL A 199 4.96 -0.47 7.92
CA VAL A 199 4.37 0.78 7.42
C VAL A 199 3.13 0.44 6.58
N GLY A 200 2.00 1.05 6.91
CA GLY A 200 0.71 0.75 6.30
C GLY A 200 -0.29 1.90 6.46
N ALA A 201 -1.56 1.61 6.19
CA ALA A 201 -2.64 2.51 6.58
C ALA A 201 -2.66 2.68 8.11
N ILE A 202 -2.86 3.92 8.59
CA ILE A 202 -2.72 4.28 10.02
C ILE A 202 -3.65 3.43 10.92
N GLY A 203 -4.77 2.94 10.40
CA GLY A 203 -5.73 2.11 11.14
C GLY A 203 -5.57 0.60 10.93
N GLU A 204 -4.73 0.14 10.02
CA GLU A 204 -4.65 -1.28 9.63
C GLU A 204 -3.63 -2.09 10.43
N THR A 205 -2.46 -1.50 10.66
CA THR A 205 -1.21 -2.20 11.02
C THR A 205 -1.40 -3.25 12.12
N ASN A 206 -1.91 -2.89 13.31
CA ASN A 206 -2.00 -3.82 14.43
C ASN A 206 -3.30 -4.64 14.43
N THR A 207 -3.25 -5.80 13.78
CA THR A 207 -4.38 -6.75 13.71
C THR A 207 -4.83 -7.24 15.08
N LEU A 208 -3.90 -7.52 16.00
CA LEU A 208 -4.22 -7.99 17.35
C LEU A 208 -5.03 -6.95 18.14
N LEU A 209 -4.60 -5.68 18.11
CA LEU A 209 -5.31 -4.60 18.80
C LEU A 209 -6.72 -4.41 18.22
N ILE A 210 -6.86 -4.41 16.90
CA ILE A 210 -8.17 -4.27 16.24
C ILE A 210 -9.09 -5.45 16.60
N MET A 211 -8.54 -6.67 16.69
CA MET A 211 -9.31 -7.85 17.10
C MET A 211 -9.81 -7.74 18.54
N LEU A 212 -8.97 -7.27 19.48
CA LEU A 212 -9.37 -7.04 20.87
C LEU A 212 -10.44 -5.94 20.98
N VAL A 213 -10.29 -4.85 20.23
CA VAL A 213 -11.26 -3.77 20.16
C VAL A 213 -12.59 -4.25 19.54
N GLY A 214 -12.52 -5.06 18.48
CA GLY A 214 -13.70 -5.66 17.85
C GLY A 214 -14.42 -6.65 18.77
N LEU A 215 -13.68 -7.42 19.57
CA LEU A 215 -14.26 -8.28 20.61
C LEU A 215 -14.96 -7.44 21.68
N TYR A 216 -14.33 -6.35 22.15
CA TYR A 216 -14.94 -5.43 23.11
C TYR A 216 -16.26 -4.84 22.58
N LEU A 217 -16.26 -4.32 21.35
CA LEU A 217 -17.46 -3.74 20.72
C LEU A 217 -18.56 -4.79 20.51
N SER A 218 -18.18 -6.04 20.21
CA SER A 218 -19.11 -7.17 20.06
C SER A 218 -19.77 -7.57 21.38
N VAL A 219 -18.98 -7.66 22.47
CA VAL A 219 -19.49 -7.99 23.81
C VAL A 219 -20.45 -6.90 24.32
N ARG A 220 -20.14 -5.63 24.05
CA ARG A 220 -21.00 -4.48 24.37
C ARG A 220 -22.24 -4.37 23.48
N LYS A 221 -22.40 -5.26 22.48
CA LYS A 221 -23.50 -5.26 21.50
C LYS A 221 -23.62 -3.95 20.71
N ILE A 222 -22.49 -3.28 20.48
CA ILE A 222 -22.41 -2.11 19.60
C ILE A 222 -22.38 -2.56 18.13
N ILE A 223 -21.57 -3.58 17.85
CA ILE A 223 -21.51 -4.22 16.53
C ILE A 223 -22.06 -5.66 16.61
N ASP A 224 -22.59 -6.16 15.50
CA ASP A 224 -23.01 -7.56 15.38
C ASP A 224 -21.79 -8.43 15.09
N TRP A 225 -21.38 -9.25 16.07
CA TRP A 225 -20.20 -10.13 15.99
C TRP A 225 -20.22 -11.09 14.80
N ARG A 226 -21.41 -11.40 14.26
CA ARG A 226 -21.56 -12.31 13.12
C ARG A 226 -20.90 -11.75 11.86
N VAL A 227 -20.96 -10.44 11.65
CA VAL A 227 -20.42 -9.81 10.43
C VAL A 227 -18.89 -9.92 10.37
N PRO A 228 -18.11 -9.48 11.38
CA PRO A 228 -16.66 -9.64 11.38
C PRO A 228 -16.23 -11.11 11.29
N VAL A 229 -16.86 -11.99 12.08
CA VAL A 229 -16.46 -13.41 12.16
C VAL A 229 -16.71 -14.12 10.82
N VAL A 230 -17.86 -13.92 10.18
CA VAL A 230 -18.16 -14.52 8.88
C VAL A 230 -17.24 -13.98 7.80
N PHE A 231 -16.94 -12.68 7.80
CA PHE A 231 -16.01 -12.08 6.84
C PHE A 231 -14.61 -12.69 6.98
N ILE A 232 -14.05 -12.74 8.19
CA ILE A 232 -12.72 -13.29 8.46
C ILE A 232 -12.66 -14.79 8.10
N ALA A 233 -13.68 -15.56 8.51
CA ALA A 233 -13.75 -16.99 8.21
C ALA A 233 -13.85 -17.26 6.70
N SER A 234 -14.63 -16.45 5.98
CA SER A 234 -14.76 -16.57 4.52
C SER A 234 -13.45 -16.21 3.82
N LEU A 235 -12.80 -15.11 4.24
CA LEU A 235 -11.52 -14.68 3.69
C LEU A 235 -10.42 -15.73 3.94
N PHE A 236 -10.35 -16.30 5.14
CA PHE A 236 -9.46 -17.41 5.46
C PHE A 236 -9.69 -18.62 4.55
N THR A 237 -10.97 -18.99 4.36
CA THR A 237 -11.33 -20.15 3.54
C THR A 237 -10.93 -19.94 2.08
N PHE A 238 -11.25 -18.77 1.51
CA PHE A 238 -10.86 -18.43 0.14
C PHE A 238 -9.35 -18.38 -0.04
N ALA A 239 -8.60 -17.82 0.91
CA ALA A 239 -7.14 -17.82 0.88
C ALA A 239 -6.55 -19.23 1.02
N THR A 240 -7.14 -20.10 1.83
CA THR A 240 -6.73 -21.51 1.99
C THR A 240 -6.91 -22.31 0.71
N ILE A 241 -7.95 -22.01 -0.07
CA ILE A 241 -8.16 -22.63 -1.38
C ILE A 241 -7.06 -22.22 -2.35
N ILE A 242 -6.75 -20.93 -2.45
CA ILE A 242 -5.68 -20.44 -3.33
C ILE A 242 -4.34 -21.05 -2.91
N MET A 243 -4.09 -21.15 -1.60
CA MET A 243 -2.93 -21.83 -1.04
C MET A 243 -2.84 -23.29 -1.52
N TYR A 244 -3.93 -24.06 -1.42
CA TYR A 244 -3.97 -25.46 -1.85
C TYR A 244 -3.71 -25.62 -3.36
N PHE A 245 -4.34 -24.80 -4.20
CA PHE A 245 -4.18 -24.88 -5.66
C PHE A 245 -2.82 -24.42 -6.17
N LYS A 246 -2.13 -23.52 -5.46
CA LYS A 246 -0.81 -22.99 -5.86
C LYS A 246 0.36 -23.57 -5.07
N GLY A 247 0.10 -24.46 -4.12
CA GLY A 247 1.16 -25.04 -3.28
C GLY A 247 1.85 -24.01 -2.38
N MET A 248 1.14 -22.95 -1.97
CA MET A 248 1.68 -21.96 -1.05
C MET A 248 1.66 -22.50 0.39
N GLY A 249 2.49 -21.95 1.27
CA GLY A 249 2.49 -22.31 2.68
C GLY A 249 1.30 -21.72 3.46
N TRP A 250 1.08 -22.23 4.67
CA TRP A 250 0.07 -21.76 5.63
C TRP A 250 0.20 -20.28 6.04
N TRP A 251 1.30 -19.63 5.66
CA TRP A 251 1.49 -18.20 5.83
C TRP A 251 0.49 -17.36 5.04
N TYR A 252 0.00 -17.83 3.88
CA TYR A 252 -0.85 -17.04 2.97
C TYR A 252 -2.26 -16.73 3.51
N PRO A 253 -2.99 -17.70 4.08
CA PRO A 253 -4.28 -17.41 4.74
C PRO A 253 -4.15 -16.47 5.94
N ILE A 254 -3.07 -16.61 6.72
CA ILE A 254 -2.80 -15.76 7.89
C ILE A 254 -2.46 -14.33 7.44
N PHE A 255 -1.61 -14.21 6.41
CA PHE A 255 -1.31 -12.95 5.75
C PHE A 255 -2.59 -12.25 5.29
N SER A 256 -3.48 -12.96 4.59
CA SER A 256 -4.70 -12.40 4.00
C SER A 256 -5.63 -11.72 5.02
N ILE A 257 -5.65 -12.21 6.27
CA ILE A 257 -6.41 -11.63 7.39
C ILE A 257 -5.65 -10.50 8.06
N SER A 258 -4.33 -10.63 8.18
CA SER A 258 -3.47 -9.72 8.94
C SER A 258 -3.13 -8.44 8.18
N THR A 259 -3.43 -8.38 6.88
CA THR A 259 -3.05 -7.26 6.01
C THR A 259 -4.21 -6.72 5.16
N GLY A 260 -3.99 -5.55 4.56
CA GLY A 260 -4.84 -4.92 3.56
C GLY A 260 -6.18 -4.41 4.06
N GLY A 261 -6.19 -3.83 5.25
CA GLY A 261 -7.36 -3.29 5.91
C GLY A 261 -8.42 -4.35 6.21
N ALA A 262 -8.09 -5.65 6.16
CA ALA A 262 -9.07 -6.71 6.34
C ALA A 262 -9.68 -6.67 7.75
N MET A 263 -8.84 -6.64 8.80
CA MET A 263 -9.33 -6.57 10.18
C MET A 263 -9.98 -5.21 10.49
N PHE A 264 -9.39 -4.11 10.04
CA PHE A 264 -9.95 -2.77 10.22
C PHE A 264 -11.33 -2.63 9.54
N GLY A 265 -11.43 -3.09 8.29
CA GLY A 265 -12.68 -3.12 7.54
C GLY A 265 -13.73 -4.01 8.21
N ALA A 266 -13.33 -5.21 8.68
CA ALA A 266 -14.21 -6.15 9.37
C ALA A 266 -14.88 -5.54 10.61
N VAL A 267 -14.11 -4.83 11.44
CA VAL A 267 -14.56 -4.33 12.75
C VAL A 267 -15.21 -2.95 12.67
N PHE A 268 -14.75 -2.07 11.78
CA PHE A 268 -15.16 -0.66 11.79
C PHE A 268 -15.99 -0.24 10.56
N MET A 269 -15.96 -1.00 9.47
CA MET A 269 -16.64 -0.61 8.23
C MET A 269 -17.78 -1.54 7.82
N LEU A 270 -17.58 -2.86 7.87
CA LEU A 270 -18.62 -3.84 7.52
C LEU A 270 -19.79 -3.80 8.52
N THR A 271 -19.52 -3.38 9.74
CA THR A 271 -20.49 -3.29 10.84
C THR A 271 -21.15 -1.91 10.95
N ASP A 272 -21.01 -1.05 9.92
CA ASP A 272 -21.73 0.21 9.87
C ASP A 272 -23.25 -0.07 9.81
N PRO A 273 -24.04 0.38 10.81
CA PRO A 273 -25.46 0.05 10.89
C PRO A 273 -26.31 0.69 9.79
N VAL A 274 -25.78 1.67 9.05
CA VAL A 274 -26.53 2.38 8.01
C VAL A 274 -26.44 1.69 6.65
N THR A 275 -25.26 1.15 6.33
CA THR A 275 -24.97 0.63 4.99
C THR A 275 -25.02 -0.89 4.91
N SER A 276 -25.08 -1.58 6.05
CA SER A 276 -25.19 -3.04 6.12
C SER A 276 -26.66 -3.50 6.11
N PRO A 277 -26.95 -4.72 5.63
CA PRO A 277 -28.31 -5.25 5.63
C PRO A 277 -28.93 -5.30 7.03
N THR A 278 -30.24 -5.09 7.09
CA THR A 278 -30.98 -5.07 8.35
C THR A 278 -31.20 -6.48 8.91
N SER A 279 -31.34 -7.47 8.03
CA SER A 279 -31.60 -8.87 8.40
C SER A 279 -30.32 -9.64 8.78
N ILE A 280 -30.41 -10.53 9.78
CA ILE A 280 -29.29 -11.41 10.19
C ILE A 280 -28.75 -12.26 9.01
N PRO A 281 -29.58 -13.00 8.24
CA PRO A 281 -29.06 -13.74 7.08
C PRO A 281 -28.48 -12.83 6.00
N GLY A 282 -29.04 -11.63 5.82
CA GLY A 282 -28.52 -10.64 4.88
C GLY A 282 -27.13 -10.16 5.25
N ARG A 283 -26.88 -9.89 6.54
CA ARG A 283 -25.56 -9.56 7.08
C ARG A 283 -24.51 -10.64 6.80
N ILE A 284 -24.89 -11.91 6.91
CA ILE A 284 -24.01 -13.06 6.61
C ILE A 284 -23.68 -13.10 5.11
N ILE A 285 -24.69 -13.00 4.24
CA ILE A 285 -24.50 -12.97 2.78
C ILE A 285 -23.64 -11.77 2.36
N PHE A 286 -23.87 -10.62 2.97
CA PHE A 286 -23.08 -9.42 2.76
C PHE A 286 -21.60 -9.65 3.11
N ALA A 287 -21.31 -10.19 4.31
CA ALA A 287 -19.94 -10.48 4.73
C ALA A 287 -19.23 -11.50 3.82
N ILE A 288 -19.91 -12.56 3.40
CA ILE A 288 -19.39 -13.54 2.43
C ILE A 288 -19.09 -12.85 1.10
N GLY A 289 -20.01 -12.02 0.60
CA GLY A 289 -19.86 -11.28 -0.65
C GLY A 289 -18.69 -10.30 -0.62
N VAL A 290 -18.48 -9.60 0.50
CA VAL A 290 -17.32 -8.70 0.66
C VAL A 290 -16.02 -9.51 0.64
N ALA A 291 -15.92 -10.62 1.37
CA ALA A 291 -14.71 -11.46 1.38
C ALA A 291 -14.41 -12.06 -0.01
N PHE A 292 -15.45 -12.51 -0.70
CA PHE A 292 -15.38 -13.05 -2.05
C PHE A 292 -14.84 -12.02 -3.04
N LEU A 293 -15.47 -10.84 -3.10
CA LEU A 293 -15.02 -9.76 -3.98
C LEU A 293 -13.63 -9.26 -3.59
N ALA A 294 -13.30 -9.18 -2.30
CA ALA A 294 -11.99 -8.70 -1.86
C ALA A 294 -10.88 -9.63 -2.33
N THR A 295 -11.11 -10.94 -2.25
CA THR A 295 -10.18 -11.96 -2.75
C THR A 295 -10.03 -11.85 -4.26
N LEU A 296 -11.13 -11.72 -5.01
CA LEU A 296 -11.07 -11.58 -6.47
C LEU A 296 -10.37 -10.29 -6.92
N ILE A 297 -10.63 -9.17 -6.26
CA ILE A 297 -10.00 -7.88 -6.60
C ILE A 297 -8.50 -7.91 -6.32
N ARG A 298 -8.07 -8.54 -5.21
CA ARG A 298 -6.65 -8.73 -4.92
C ARG A 298 -6.00 -9.56 -6.03
N VAL A 299 -6.53 -10.75 -6.26
CA VAL A 299 -5.90 -11.79 -7.08
C VAL A 299 -6.04 -11.56 -8.58
N LYS A 300 -7.24 -11.22 -9.07
CA LYS A 300 -7.49 -10.96 -10.49
C LYS A 300 -7.35 -9.49 -10.85
N GLY A 301 -7.80 -8.61 -9.96
CA GLY A 301 -7.70 -7.17 -10.17
C GLY A 301 -6.28 -6.64 -10.04
N HIS A 302 -5.34 -7.39 -9.46
CA HIS A 302 -3.97 -6.95 -9.17
C HIS A 302 -3.95 -5.61 -8.43
N LEU A 303 -4.82 -5.49 -7.41
CA LEU A 303 -4.94 -4.26 -6.64
C LEU A 303 -4.61 -4.54 -5.17
N PRO A 304 -3.79 -3.69 -4.52
CA PRO A 304 -3.32 -3.91 -3.15
C PRO A 304 -4.47 -3.82 -2.14
N GLU A 305 -5.51 -3.04 -2.47
CA GLU A 305 -6.69 -2.83 -1.63
C GLU A 305 -7.98 -3.37 -2.27
N GLY A 306 -8.33 -4.61 -1.91
CA GLY A 306 -9.61 -5.22 -2.30
C GLY A 306 -10.78 -4.84 -1.39
N VAL A 307 -10.54 -4.77 -0.07
CA VAL A 307 -11.61 -4.77 0.95
C VAL A 307 -12.55 -3.57 0.83
N ILE A 308 -12.02 -2.34 0.74
CA ILE A 308 -12.83 -1.12 0.66
C ILE A 308 -13.70 -1.11 -0.60
N ARG A 309 -13.12 -1.49 -1.76
CA ARG A 309 -13.85 -1.57 -3.04
C ARG A 309 -14.98 -2.59 -2.95
N SER A 310 -14.74 -3.72 -2.29
CA SER A 310 -15.75 -4.75 -2.04
C SER A 310 -16.87 -4.29 -1.10
N ILE A 311 -16.54 -3.54 -0.04
CA ILE A 311 -17.55 -2.96 0.86
C ILE A 311 -18.44 -1.99 0.09
N LEU A 312 -17.87 -1.07 -0.68
CA LEU A 312 -18.65 -0.10 -1.46
C LEU A 312 -19.53 -0.79 -2.50
N PHE A 313 -19.03 -1.83 -3.17
CA PHE A 313 -19.82 -2.62 -4.09
C PHE A 313 -20.99 -3.31 -3.38
N MET A 314 -20.74 -3.97 -2.25
CA MET A 314 -21.78 -4.68 -1.50
C MET A 314 -22.79 -3.73 -0.85
N ASN A 315 -22.42 -2.49 -0.54
CA ASN A 315 -23.35 -1.45 -0.12
C ASN A 315 -24.39 -1.17 -1.22
N MET A 316 -24.00 -1.17 -2.51
CA MET A 316 -24.96 -1.04 -3.63
C MET A 316 -25.96 -2.19 -3.68
N VAL A 317 -25.49 -3.40 -3.34
CA VAL A 317 -26.28 -4.63 -3.41
C VAL A 317 -27.12 -4.85 -2.14
N THR A 318 -26.89 -4.07 -1.07
CA THR A 318 -27.59 -4.21 0.21
C THR A 318 -29.10 -4.10 0.11
N PRO A 319 -29.69 -3.12 -0.62
CA PRO A 319 -31.14 -3.06 -0.82
C PRO A 319 -31.71 -4.29 -1.55
N LEU A 320 -30.94 -4.90 -2.45
CA LEU A 320 -31.33 -6.12 -3.15
C LEU A 320 -31.30 -7.34 -2.22
N ILE A 321 -30.29 -7.43 -1.34
CA ILE A 321 -30.16 -8.48 -0.33
C ILE A 321 -31.34 -8.43 0.65
N ASP A 322 -31.64 -7.24 1.18
CA ASP A 322 -32.76 -7.08 2.12
C ASP A 322 -34.09 -7.42 1.44
N ARG A 323 -34.37 -6.91 0.24
CA ARG A 323 -35.59 -7.28 -0.52
C ARG A 323 -35.69 -8.78 -0.81
N GLY A 324 -34.58 -9.45 -1.10
CA GLY A 324 -34.55 -10.89 -1.36
C GLY A 324 -34.76 -11.75 -0.12
N LEU A 325 -34.47 -11.20 1.06
CA LEU A 325 -34.54 -11.88 2.35
C LEU A 325 -35.69 -11.39 3.23
N ASP A 326 -36.47 -10.42 2.75
CA ASP A 326 -37.70 -9.95 3.39
C ASP A 326 -38.64 -11.12 3.69
N GLY A 327 -39.06 -11.24 4.95
CA GLY A 327 -39.93 -12.32 5.40
C GLY A 327 -39.83 -12.60 6.89
N TRP A 328 -40.70 -13.49 7.38
CA TRP A 328 -40.69 -13.92 8.78
C TRP A 328 -39.51 -14.88 9.03
N PRO A 329 -38.51 -14.48 9.84
CA PRO A 329 -37.24 -15.22 9.96
C PRO A 329 -37.43 -16.69 10.34
N LEU A 330 -38.34 -16.94 11.29
CA LEU A 330 -38.59 -18.25 11.88
C LEU A 330 -39.17 -19.27 10.89
N LYS A 331 -40.03 -18.83 9.96
CA LYS A 331 -40.69 -19.72 8.98
C LYS A 331 -39.78 -20.02 7.78
N ALA A 332 -38.90 -19.10 7.42
CA ALA A 332 -38.06 -19.18 6.23
C ALA A 332 -36.61 -19.60 6.51
N MET A 333 -36.26 -20.03 7.74
CA MET A 333 -34.88 -20.41 8.11
C MET A 333 -34.23 -21.41 7.14
N LYS A 334 -34.95 -22.46 6.71
CA LYS A 334 -34.42 -23.44 5.74
C LYS A 334 -34.09 -22.80 4.39
N LYS A 335 -34.94 -21.88 3.92
CA LYS A 335 -34.71 -21.12 2.68
C LYS A 335 -33.45 -20.26 2.81
N TYR A 336 -33.31 -19.53 3.92
CA TYR A 336 -32.14 -18.68 4.15
C TYR A 336 -30.84 -19.47 4.29
N ALA A 337 -30.86 -20.59 5.02
CA ALA A 337 -29.71 -21.47 5.13
C ALA A 337 -29.29 -22.03 3.77
N PHE A 338 -30.26 -22.42 2.93
CA PHE A 338 -30.01 -22.83 1.56
C PHE A 338 -29.40 -21.70 0.72
N THR A 339 -29.95 -20.48 0.77
CA THR A 339 -29.41 -19.32 0.05
C THR A 339 -27.98 -18.96 0.50
N ILE A 340 -27.70 -18.99 1.81
CA ILE A 340 -26.34 -18.77 2.32
C ILE A 340 -25.39 -19.85 1.80
N GLY A 341 -25.81 -21.12 1.86
CA GLY A 341 -25.04 -22.25 1.37
C GLY A 341 -24.75 -22.17 -0.13
N THR A 342 -25.73 -21.79 -0.95
CA THR A 342 -25.55 -21.65 -2.40
C THR A 342 -24.63 -20.48 -2.73
N VAL A 343 -24.80 -19.32 -2.09
CA VAL A 343 -23.89 -18.17 -2.29
C VAL A 343 -22.47 -18.54 -1.93
N PHE A 344 -22.27 -19.17 -0.77
CA PHE A 344 -20.94 -19.61 -0.34
C PHE A 344 -20.33 -20.63 -1.30
N ALA A 345 -21.10 -21.62 -1.74
CA ALA A 345 -20.63 -22.64 -2.68
C ALA A 345 -20.24 -22.04 -4.04
N VAL A 346 -21.05 -21.11 -4.58
CA VAL A 346 -20.74 -20.41 -5.84
C VAL A 346 -19.49 -19.55 -5.69
N SER A 347 -19.36 -18.81 -4.59
CA SER A 347 -18.13 -18.04 -4.30
C SER A 347 -16.91 -18.96 -4.17
N LEU A 348 -17.06 -20.12 -3.56
CA LEU A 348 -15.99 -21.09 -3.38
C LEU A 348 -15.53 -21.68 -4.72
N LEU A 349 -16.47 -22.09 -5.57
CA LEU A 349 -16.17 -22.61 -6.92
C LEU A 349 -15.49 -21.57 -7.80
N THR A 350 -15.97 -20.33 -7.77
CA THR A 350 -15.38 -19.25 -8.55
C THR A 350 -13.98 -18.87 -8.08
N VAL A 351 -13.73 -18.82 -6.76
CA VAL A 351 -12.37 -18.63 -6.22
C VAL A 351 -11.47 -19.81 -6.58
N SER A 352 -11.98 -21.03 -6.57
CA SER A 352 -11.20 -22.21 -7.00
C SER A 352 -10.82 -22.13 -8.47
N PHE A 353 -11.75 -21.67 -9.32
CA PHE A 353 -11.48 -21.45 -10.74
C PHE A 353 -10.49 -20.30 -10.97
N THR A 354 -10.60 -19.19 -10.24
CA THR A 354 -9.60 -18.14 -10.37
C THR A 354 -8.25 -18.60 -9.86
N ALA A 355 -8.20 -19.42 -8.80
CA ALA A 355 -6.98 -20.01 -8.27
C ALA A 355 -6.17 -20.73 -9.36
N THR A 356 -6.80 -21.52 -10.24
CA THR A 356 -6.06 -22.23 -11.30
C THR A 356 -5.38 -21.27 -12.29
N THR A 357 -6.07 -20.19 -12.64
CA THR A 357 -5.65 -19.24 -13.69
C THR A 357 -4.60 -18.20 -13.28
N ILE A 358 -4.23 -18.10 -12.00
CA ILE A 358 -3.24 -17.10 -11.55
C ILE A 358 -1.84 -17.59 -11.87
N SER A 359 -1.00 -16.74 -12.44
CA SER A 359 0.43 -17.02 -12.55
C SER A 359 1.20 -16.16 -11.57
N TYR A 360 2.27 -16.71 -11.01
CA TYR A 360 3.31 -15.89 -10.40
C TYR A 360 3.82 -14.92 -11.47
N LYS A 361 3.89 -13.64 -11.13
CA LYS A 361 4.65 -12.65 -11.89
C LYS A 361 5.97 -12.52 -11.17
N GLU A 362 7.08 -12.79 -11.86
CA GLU A 362 8.38 -12.45 -11.29
C GLU A 362 8.35 -10.96 -10.93
N PRO A 363 8.95 -10.55 -9.79
CA PRO A 363 8.99 -9.15 -9.42
C PRO A 363 9.41 -8.37 -10.64
N TYR A 364 8.59 -7.40 -11.03
CA TYR A 364 8.94 -6.46 -12.07
C TYR A 364 10.16 -5.68 -11.55
N VAL A 365 11.36 -6.24 -11.79
CA VAL A 365 12.51 -5.44 -12.15
C VAL A 365 12.03 -4.74 -13.43
N PRO A 366 12.09 -3.41 -13.51
CA PRO A 366 11.67 -2.72 -14.72
C PRO A 366 12.54 -3.15 -15.91
N GLU A 367 12.21 -4.28 -16.53
CA GLU A 367 12.57 -4.56 -17.90
C GLU A 367 11.82 -3.50 -18.71
N ASP A 368 12.62 -2.66 -19.38
CA ASP A 368 12.22 -1.57 -20.28
C ASP A 368 11.92 -0.20 -19.65
N SER A 369 12.48 0.16 -18.49
CA SER A 369 12.79 1.59 -18.27
C SER A 369 14.19 1.87 -18.79
N ILE A 370 14.28 2.53 -19.95
CA ILE A 370 15.51 3.20 -20.39
C ILE A 370 16.01 4.03 -19.19
N PRO A 371 17.29 3.91 -18.76
CA PRO A 371 17.80 4.73 -17.69
C PRO A 371 17.54 6.20 -18.05
N ASN A 372 16.88 6.95 -17.15
CA ASN A 372 16.72 8.39 -17.36
C ASN A 372 18.12 9.02 -17.28
N LEU A 373 18.54 9.58 -18.39
CA LEU A 373 19.80 10.28 -18.54
C LEU A 373 19.61 11.73 -18.10
N GLY A 374 20.49 12.20 -17.21
CA GLY A 374 20.54 13.57 -16.73
C GLY A 374 21.53 14.41 -17.54
N ASP A 375 21.94 15.54 -16.97
CA ASP A 375 22.86 16.45 -17.65
C ASP A 375 24.24 15.79 -17.92
N PRO A 376 24.87 16.09 -19.06
CA PRO A 376 26.17 15.53 -19.42
C PRO A 376 27.29 16.03 -18.50
N ILE A 377 28.18 15.12 -18.11
CA ILE A 377 29.42 15.43 -17.38
C ILE A 377 30.61 15.31 -18.34
N LEU A 378 31.49 16.33 -18.31
CA LEU A 378 32.77 16.33 -19.01
C LEU A 378 33.78 15.43 -18.31
N PHE A 379 34.57 14.70 -19.07
CA PHE A 379 35.60 13.81 -18.52
C PHE A 379 36.65 14.58 -17.70
N SER A 380 36.99 15.80 -18.11
CA SER A 380 37.97 16.67 -17.43
C SER A 380 37.57 17.15 -16.02
N THR A 381 36.30 17.05 -15.61
CA THR A 381 35.84 17.57 -14.32
C THR A 381 36.03 16.58 -13.17
N LEU A 382 36.29 15.30 -13.47
CA LEU A 382 36.40 14.24 -12.47
C LEU A 382 37.87 13.89 -12.18
N PRO A 383 38.33 14.06 -10.92
CA PRO A 383 39.71 13.73 -10.55
C PRO A 383 39.94 12.22 -10.50
N THR A 384 41.02 11.77 -11.13
CA THR A 384 41.45 10.36 -11.15
C THR A 384 42.41 9.99 -10.02
N ALA A 385 43.07 10.97 -9.38
CA ALA A 385 44.07 10.73 -8.34
C ALA A 385 43.45 10.15 -7.05
N GLY A 386 43.94 9.00 -6.58
CA GLY A 386 43.59 8.38 -5.29
C GLY A 386 42.29 7.56 -5.25
N ASN A 387 41.57 7.48 -6.37
CA ASN A 387 40.26 6.81 -6.48
C ASN A 387 40.23 5.64 -7.46
N VAL A 388 41.34 5.37 -8.13
CA VAL A 388 41.44 4.40 -9.23
C VAL A 388 42.73 3.58 -9.11
N ASN A 389 42.63 2.27 -9.32
CA ASN A 389 43.77 1.34 -9.35
C ASN A 389 43.68 0.45 -10.60
N ILE A 390 44.75 0.34 -11.39
CA ILE A 390 44.77 -0.51 -12.59
C ILE A 390 45.26 -1.90 -12.17
N VAL A 391 44.38 -2.90 -12.28
CA VAL A 391 44.63 -4.28 -11.82
C VAL A 391 45.43 -5.06 -12.85
N SER A 392 45.09 -4.93 -14.13
CA SER A 392 45.80 -5.61 -15.21
C SER A 392 45.60 -4.93 -16.56
N THR A 393 46.63 -4.98 -17.39
CA THR A 393 46.60 -4.49 -18.77
C THR A 393 46.95 -5.65 -19.70
N THR A 394 46.04 -5.99 -20.61
CA THR A 394 46.25 -7.04 -21.62
C THR A 394 46.19 -6.43 -23.01
N VAL A 395 47.23 -6.64 -23.82
CA VAL A 395 47.29 -6.18 -25.21
C VAL A 395 46.96 -7.36 -26.13
N THR A 396 45.87 -7.26 -26.90
CA THR A 396 45.46 -8.26 -27.89
C THR A 396 45.34 -7.58 -29.25
N GLY A 397 46.41 -7.64 -30.05
CA GLY A 397 46.49 -6.94 -31.33
C GLY A 397 46.40 -5.41 -31.14
N ASP A 398 45.50 -4.77 -31.89
CA ASP A 398 45.28 -3.31 -31.86
C ASP A 398 44.43 -2.83 -30.67
N ILE A 399 43.97 -3.77 -29.82
CA ILE A 399 43.09 -3.48 -28.67
C ILE A 399 43.87 -3.70 -27.37
N THR A 400 43.93 -2.66 -26.56
CA THR A 400 44.41 -2.73 -25.18
C THR A 400 43.22 -2.79 -24.23
N THR A 401 43.15 -3.85 -23.43
CA THR A 401 42.12 -4.06 -22.41
C THR A 401 42.68 -3.73 -21.04
N PHE A 402 42.03 -2.80 -20.34
CA PHE A 402 42.36 -2.39 -18.98
C PHE A 402 41.31 -2.91 -18.02
N VAL A 403 41.72 -3.57 -16.96
CA VAL A 403 40.86 -3.92 -15.82
C VAL A 403 41.19 -2.97 -14.69
N ILE A 404 40.20 -2.18 -14.27
CA ILE A 404 40.39 -1.03 -13.38
C ILE A 404 39.44 -1.14 -12.20
N GLU A 405 39.99 -0.99 -11.00
CA GLU A 405 39.25 -0.85 -9.75
C GLU A 405 38.96 0.62 -9.47
N THR A 406 37.69 0.96 -9.29
CA THR A 406 37.26 2.32 -8.94
C THR A 406 36.32 2.33 -7.74
N LYS A 407 36.45 3.37 -6.91
CA LYS A 407 35.54 3.60 -5.79
C LYS A 407 34.17 4.04 -6.32
N GLY A 408 33.15 3.22 -6.08
CA GLY A 408 31.75 3.47 -6.42
C GLY A 408 30.92 4.01 -5.25
N HIS A 409 29.60 3.91 -5.38
CA HIS A 409 28.64 4.32 -4.35
C HIS A 409 28.85 3.61 -3.01
N ALA A 410 29.33 2.36 -3.00
CA ALA A 410 29.60 1.60 -1.78
C ALA A 410 30.57 2.32 -0.82
N TYR A 411 31.48 3.16 -1.33
CA TYR A 411 32.43 3.94 -0.51
C TYR A 411 31.84 5.23 0.08
N GLU A 412 30.70 5.69 -0.40
CA GLU A 412 29.97 6.87 0.10
C GLU A 412 28.84 6.49 1.08
N ALA A 413 28.46 5.21 1.10
CA ALA A 413 27.41 4.69 1.95
C ALA A 413 27.90 4.55 3.42
N GLU A 414 27.47 5.45 4.31
CA GLU A 414 27.83 5.44 5.75
C GLU A 414 27.43 4.15 6.51
N TRP A 415 26.60 3.30 5.91
CA TRP A 415 26.04 2.07 6.48
C TRP A 415 26.75 0.78 6.01
N GLU A 416 27.73 0.88 5.11
CA GLU A 416 28.48 -0.27 4.59
C GLU A 416 29.76 -0.49 5.41
N THR A 417 29.85 -1.61 6.14
CA THR A 417 30.96 -1.89 7.08
C THR A 417 32.27 -2.36 6.43
N ASP A 418 32.25 -2.74 5.14
CA ASP A 418 33.42 -3.17 4.35
C ASP A 418 33.22 -2.84 2.85
N PRO A 419 33.41 -1.59 2.41
CA PRO A 419 33.16 -1.18 1.04
C PRO A 419 34.22 -1.72 0.08
N LYS A 420 33.76 -2.33 -1.03
CA LYS A 420 34.60 -2.91 -2.08
C LYS A 420 34.55 -2.10 -3.39
N PRO A 421 35.64 -2.01 -4.16
CA PRO A 421 35.69 -1.21 -5.38
C PRO A 421 35.00 -1.92 -6.54
N ASN A 422 34.34 -1.17 -7.42
CA ASN A 422 33.83 -1.69 -8.67
C ASN A 422 34.99 -2.05 -9.59
N VAL A 423 34.88 -3.18 -10.29
CA VAL A 423 35.88 -3.63 -11.27
C VAL A 423 35.30 -3.45 -12.67
N ILE A 424 35.94 -2.60 -13.46
CA ILE A 424 35.49 -2.16 -14.78
C ILE A 424 36.53 -2.55 -15.83
N GLU A 425 36.07 -3.16 -16.91
CA GLU A 425 36.86 -3.48 -18.10
C GLU A 425 36.65 -2.39 -19.16
N VAL A 426 37.75 -1.73 -19.56
CA VAL A 426 37.75 -0.71 -20.61
C VAL A 426 38.64 -1.20 -21.77
N LYS A 427 38.06 -1.28 -22.97
CA LYS A 427 38.79 -1.64 -24.20
C LYS A 427 39.03 -0.40 -25.04
N ILE A 428 40.30 -0.17 -25.38
CA ILE A 428 40.73 0.95 -26.20
C ILE A 428 41.44 0.40 -27.44
N ASN A 429 41.07 0.91 -28.61
CA ASN A 429 41.83 0.69 -29.83
C ASN A 429 42.96 1.73 -29.91
N THR A 430 44.21 1.26 -29.90
CA THR A 430 45.40 2.14 -29.88
C THR A 430 45.72 2.74 -31.24
N VAL A 431 45.25 2.13 -32.33
CA VAL A 431 45.48 2.59 -33.72
C VAL A 431 44.46 3.67 -34.09
N THR A 432 43.18 3.44 -33.82
CA THR A 432 42.11 4.42 -34.11
C THR A 432 41.93 5.46 -33.01
N LYS A 433 42.57 5.26 -31.84
CA LYS A 433 42.44 6.11 -30.65
C LYS A 433 40.99 6.31 -30.20
N THR A 434 40.20 5.25 -30.29
CA THR A 434 38.79 5.22 -29.90
C THR A 434 38.53 4.19 -28.81
N ILE A 435 37.56 4.48 -27.95
CA ILE A 435 37.04 3.51 -26.97
C ILE A 435 36.18 2.49 -27.73
N VAL A 436 36.39 1.20 -27.46
CA VAL A 436 35.71 0.08 -28.15
C VAL A 436 34.55 -0.45 -27.33
N SER A 437 34.73 -0.57 -26.01
CA SER A 437 33.67 -1.00 -25.09
C SER A 437 34.05 -0.72 -23.63
N VAL A 438 33.03 -0.44 -22.81
CA VAL A 438 33.14 -0.35 -21.35
C VAL A 438 32.16 -1.35 -20.73
N THR A 439 32.63 -2.23 -19.84
CA THR A 439 31.78 -3.24 -19.20
C THR A 439 32.19 -3.44 -17.74
N PHE A 440 31.24 -3.83 -16.88
CA PHE A 440 31.53 -4.20 -15.50
C PHE A 440 31.96 -5.66 -15.41
N VAL A 441 33.10 -5.94 -14.77
CA VAL A 441 33.57 -7.29 -14.44
C VAL A 441 32.97 -7.75 -13.11
N THR A 442 33.03 -6.88 -12.09
CA THR A 442 32.43 -7.12 -10.77
C THR A 442 31.78 -5.84 -10.27
N TYR A 443 30.52 -5.94 -9.84
CA TYR A 443 29.71 -4.83 -9.36
C TYR A 443 29.50 -4.95 -7.86
N HIS A 444 29.92 -3.94 -7.09
CA HIS A 444 29.89 -3.94 -5.63
C HIS A 444 28.96 -2.88 -5.03
N ASP A 445 28.34 -2.03 -5.85
CA ASP A 445 27.33 -1.07 -5.39
C ASP A 445 25.96 -1.74 -5.16
N THR A 446 25.00 -0.97 -4.62
CA THR A 446 23.64 -1.43 -4.33
C THR A 446 23.01 -2.12 -5.54
N ALA A 447 22.44 -3.31 -5.35
CA ALA A 447 21.84 -4.11 -6.43
C ALA A 447 20.76 -3.37 -7.24
N SER A 448 20.10 -2.36 -6.65
CA SER A 448 19.14 -1.49 -7.35
C SER A 448 19.78 -0.53 -8.36
N LEU A 449 21.07 -0.18 -8.19
CA LEU A 449 21.83 0.72 -9.07
C LEU A 449 22.52 -0.01 -10.22
N GLN A 450 22.78 -1.32 -10.06
CA GLN A 450 23.45 -2.15 -11.05
C GLN A 450 22.72 -2.11 -12.39
N TYR A 451 21.41 -2.27 -12.37
CA TYR A 451 20.58 -2.30 -13.57
C TYR A 451 20.76 -1.05 -14.44
N ALA A 452 20.70 0.15 -13.85
CA ALA A 452 20.72 1.40 -14.60
C ALA A 452 22.13 1.74 -15.14
N THR A 453 23.18 1.35 -14.41
CA THR A 453 24.58 1.67 -14.73
C THR A 453 25.26 0.62 -15.59
N SER A 454 24.77 -0.63 -15.59
CA SER A 454 25.21 -1.68 -16.53
C SER A 454 24.34 -1.77 -17.79
N HIS A 455 23.36 -0.87 -17.95
CA HIS A 455 22.44 -0.92 -19.09
C HIS A 455 23.15 -0.55 -20.41
N PRO A 456 22.86 -1.25 -21.53
CA PRO A 456 23.49 -0.96 -22.83
C PRO A 456 23.32 0.48 -23.31
N VAL A 457 22.22 1.16 -22.95
CA VAL A 457 21.98 2.57 -23.34
C VAL A 457 23.02 3.52 -22.74
N PHE A 458 23.46 3.27 -21.51
CA PHE A 458 24.50 4.07 -20.87
C PHE A 458 25.89 3.65 -21.35
N LEU A 459 26.19 2.35 -21.35
CA LEU A 459 27.52 1.86 -21.73
C LEU A 459 27.88 2.13 -23.20
N LYS A 460 26.90 2.13 -24.12
CA LYS A 460 27.13 2.48 -25.53
C LYS A 460 27.47 3.94 -25.78
N GLN A 461 27.26 4.85 -24.81
CA GLN A 461 27.68 6.24 -24.97
C GLN A 461 29.20 6.36 -25.05
N PHE A 462 29.93 5.38 -24.53
CA PHE A 462 31.38 5.33 -24.56
C PHE A 462 31.93 4.74 -25.87
N ASP A 463 31.13 4.01 -26.64
CA ASP A 463 31.58 3.33 -27.86
C ASP A 463 31.89 4.36 -28.95
N GLY A 464 33.12 4.32 -29.49
CA GLY A 464 33.55 5.20 -30.58
C GLY A 464 34.01 6.60 -30.15
N LEU A 465 33.99 6.92 -28.85
CA LEU A 465 34.53 8.19 -28.35
C LEU A 465 36.05 8.28 -28.57
N SER A 466 36.50 9.46 -29.01
CA SER A 466 37.91 9.74 -29.28
C SER A 466 38.67 10.02 -27.98
N ILE A 467 39.85 9.43 -27.83
CA ILE A 467 40.67 9.55 -26.63
C ILE A 467 41.47 10.87 -26.60
N ILE A 468 41.47 11.63 -27.70
CA ILE A 468 42.27 12.85 -27.89
C ILE A 468 41.46 14.12 -27.54
N VAL A 469 40.14 14.01 -27.48
CA VAL A 469 39.21 15.14 -27.26
C VAL A 469 38.50 14.94 -25.93
N ASP A 470 38.23 16.03 -25.21
CA ASP A 470 37.43 15.99 -23.99
C ASP A 470 35.98 15.65 -24.37
N ASN A 471 35.50 14.50 -23.90
CA ASN A 471 34.16 14.01 -24.21
C ASN A 471 33.22 14.23 -23.03
N SER A 472 31.92 14.22 -23.33
CA SER A 472 30.87 14.24 -22.31
C SER A 472 29.96 13.04 -22.44
N VAL A 473 29.52 12.51 -21.31
CA VAL A 473 28.57 11.40 -21.22
C VAL A 473 27.44 11.78 -20.26
N ASP A 474 26.22 11.37 -20.59
CA ASP A 474 25.05 11.66 -19.78
C ASP A 474 25.05 10.80 -18.51
N VAL A 475 24.69 11.42 -17.38
CA VAL A 475 24.68 10.74 -16.08
C VAL A 475 23.42 9.93 -15.88
N VAL A 476 23.52 8.75 -15.26
CA VAL A 476 22.33 8.00 -14.85
C VAL A 476 21.70 8.66 -13.63
N ILE A 477 20.47 9.18 -13.76
CA ILE A 477 19.75 9.83 -12.67
C ILE A 477 19.53 8.85 -11.52
N GLY A 478 19.93 9.24 -10.30
CA GLY A 478 19.86 8.39 -9.10
C GLY A 478 21.05 7.46 -8.90
N ALA A 479 22.03 7.45 -9.82
CA ALA A 479 23.25 6.65 -9.73
C ALA A 479 24.51 7.47 -10.09
N THR A 480 24.57 8.73 -9.63
CA THR A 480 25.64 9.67 -9.96
C THR A 480 27.02 9.15 -9.55
N PHE A 481 27.18 8.68 -8.31
CA PHE A 481 28.47 8.17 -7.81
C PHE A 481 28.98 6.95 -8.58
N THR A 482 28.09 6.04 -8.95
CA THR A 482 28.43 4.89 -9.78
C THR A 482 28.77 5.32 -11.22
N THR A 483 28.05 6.30 -11.78
CA THR A 483 28.37 6.89 -13.10
C THR A 483 29.76 7.54 -13.10
N ASP A 484 30.07 8.33 -12.07
CA ASP A 484 31.39 8.94 -11.89
C ASP A 484 32.49 7.88 -11.78
N SER A 485 32.22 6.74 -11.13
CA SER A 485 33.18 5.64 -11.03
C SER A 485 33.54 5.03 -12.39
N VAL A 486 32.59 5.01 -13.34
CA VAL A 486 32.81 4.55 -14.72
C VAL A 486 33.63 5.58 -15.49
N ILE A 487 33.29 6.86 -15.40
CA ILE A 487 34.03 7.93 -16.07
C ILE A 487 35.48 8.01 -15.54
N ARG A 488 35.69 7.85 -14.22
CA ARG A 488 37.03 7.78 -13.62
C ARG A 488 37.84 6.58 -14.14
N ALA A 489 37.22 5.42 -14.34
CA ALA A 489 37.87 4.25 -14.92
C ALA A 489 38.31 4.52 -16.36
N VAL A 490 37.42 5.10 -17.16
CA VAL A 490 37.72 5.48 -18.55
C VAL A 490 38.84 6.51 -18.62
N ASN A 491 38.82 7.54 -17.77
CA ASN A 491 39.89 8.54 -17.70
C ASN A 491 41.24 7.95 -17.30
N ALA A 492 41.26 6.98 -16.39
CA ALA A 492 42.50 6.28 -16.03
C ALA A 492 43.04 5.42 -17.18
N ALA A 493 42.16 4.74 -17.92
CA ALA A 493 42.54 4.00 -19.13
C ALA A 493 43.10 4.92 -20.22
N ILE A 494 42.46 6.08 -20.45
CA ILE A 494 42.89 7.11 -21.39
C ILE A 494 44.28 7.65 -21.01
N ALA A 495 44.47 8.00 -19.73
CA ALA A 495 45.75 8.48 -19.23
C ALA A 495 46.86 7.44 -19.41
N ALA A 496 46.58 6.16 -19.13
CA ALA A 496 47.54 5.08 -19.30
C ALA A 496 47.97 4.86 -20.77
N VAL A 497 47.10 5.15 -21.73
CA VAL A 497 47.40 5.06 -23.17
C VAL A 497 48.15 6.30 -23.69
N LEU A 498 47.82 7.50 -23.20
CA LEU A 498 48.41 8.76 -23.67
C LEU A 498 49.76 9.09 -23.03
N THR A 499 49.99 8.65 -21.78
CA THR A 499 51.29 8.74 -21.10
C THR A 499 51.78 7.32 -20.81
N PRO A 500 52.40 6.63 -21.78
CA PRO A 500 53.05 5.36 -21.51
C PRO A 500 54.20 5.59 -20.51
N GLN A 501 54.22 4.84 -19.41
CA GLN A 501 55.39 4.77 -18.53
C GLN A 501 56.55 4.05 -19.20
#